data_AF-A0AAD4D1L8-F1
#
_entry.id   AF-A0AAD4D1L8-F1
#
_cell.length_a   1.000
_cell.length_b   1.000
_cell.length_c   1.000
_cell.angle_alpha   90.00
_cell.angle_beta   90.00
_cell.angle_gamma   90.00
#
_symmetry.space_group_name_H-M   'P 1'
#
loop_
_entity.id
_entity.type
_entity.pdbx_description
1 polymer ?
#
loop_
_entity_poly.entity_id
_entity_poly.type
_entity_poly.pdbx_seq_one_letter_code
_entity_poly.pdbx_strand_id
1 'polypeptide(L)'
;MLFRTQTLTFVVAAFVCATATAQTTPIHPTADQVRELITKAATTKKCDDCVAAVRISTNYARNDATVAIELAKSLCPSVTKYPADVCNGYLDMQLPVMIKSALRADYERGDDKVICHAVLGMCPSPAATTATIRFPKRKPRFPTVPRHSGKLVDVVHLSE
;
A
#
# COMPACT_ATOMS: atom_id res chain seq x y z
N MET A 1 -19.87 -0.16 9.38
CA MET A 1 -18.46 -0.45 9.77
C MET A 1 -17.88 -1.77 9.19
N LEU A 2 -18.65 -2.65 8.52
CA LEU A 2 -18.11 -3.91 7.96
C LEU A 2 -17.40 -3.79 6.58
N PHE A 3 -17.61 -2.73 5.81
CA PHE A 3 -16.98 -2.55 4.48
C PHE A 3 -15.49 -2.19 4.52
N ARG A 4 -15.01 -1.69 5.66
CA ARG A 4 -13.62 -1.23 5.83
C ARG A 4 -12.62 -2.37 6.03
N THR A 5 -13.10 -3.52 6.52
CA THR A 5 -12.28 -4.73 6.71
C THR A 5 -12.09 -5.52 5.42
N GLN A 6 -13.05 -5.49 4.49
CA GLN A 6 -12.93 -6.21 3.21
C GLN A 6 -12.05 -5.47 2.19
N THR A 7 -12.09 -4.14 2.15
CA THR A 7 -11.22 -3.34 1.27
C THR A 7 -9.74 -3.37 1.70
N LEU A 8 -9.48 -3.50 3.01
CA LEU A 8 -8.12 -3.72 3.51
C LEU A 8 -7.55 -5.03 2.98
N THR A 9 -8.31 -6.14 2.98
CA THR A 9 -7.87 -7.42 2.36
C THR A 9 -7.54 -7.32 0.87
N PHE A 10 -8.25 -6.48 0.10
CA PHE A 10 -7.95 -6.25 -1.32
C PHE A 10 -6.60 -5.53 -1.53
N VAL A 11 -6.32 -4.49 -0.73
CA VAL A 11 -5.03 -3.75 -0.80
C VAL A 11 -3.88 -4.63 -0.30
N VAL A 12 -4.10 -5.38 0.79
CA VAL A 12 -3.11 -6.30 1.39
C VAL A 12 -2.66 -7.33 0.35
N ALA A 13 -3.58 -7.94 -0.39
CA ALA A 13 -3.26 -9.08 -1.23
C ALA A 13 -2.76 -8.70 -2.65
N ALA A 14 -3.17 -7.55 -3.19
CA ALA A 14 -2.61 -7.01 -4.42
C ALA A 14 -1.17 -6.50 -4.24
N PHE A 15 -0.83 -5.99 -3.06
CA PHE A 15 0.50 -5.46 -2.77
C PHE A 15 1.48 -6.58 -2.35
N VAL A 16 0.98 -7.66 -1.73
CA VAL A 16 1.72 -8.93 -1.54
C VAL A 16 2.24 -9.49 -2.86
N CYS A 17 1.52 -9.29 -3.98
CA CYS A 17 1.94 -9.78 -5.29
C CYS A 17 3.19 -9.08 -5.88
N ALA A 18 3.66 -7.98 -5.30
CA ALA A 18 4.71 -7.15 -5.89
C ALA A 18 5.98 -7.11 -5.06
N THR A 19 6.30 -8.18 -4.29
CA THR A 19 7.40 -8.15 -3.30
C THR A 19 8.08 -9.56 -3.05
N ALA A 20 9.29 -9.89 -3.55
CA ALA A 20 10.16 -11.07 -3.29
C ALA A 20 11.66 -10.75 -2.91
N THR A 21 12.40 -11.64 -2.19
CA THR A 21 13.60 -11.43 -1.31
C THR A 21 15.02 -11.76 -1.81
N ALA A 22 16.00 -10.92 -1.47
CA ALA A 22 17.43 -11.02 -1.78
C ALA A 22 18.06 -12.42 -1.70
N GLN A 23 18.50 -12.94 -2.86
CA GLN A 23 19.71 -13.73 -3.00
C GLN A 23 20.68 -12.95 -3.88
N THR A 24 21.92 -12.80 -3.42
CA THR A 24 23.02 -12.21 -4.16
C THR A 24 23.37 -13.06 -5.37
N THR A 25 22.70 -12.81 -6.49
CA THR A 25 23.21 -13.08 -7.83
C THR A 25 22.88 -11.89 -8.72
N PRO A 26 23.82 -11.39 -9.54
CA PRO A 26 23.54 -10.36 -10.52
C PRO A 26 22.81 -10.98 -11.71
N ILE A 27 21.57 -11.45 -11.50
CA ILE A 27 20.72 -12.05 -12.53
C ILE A 27 19.28 -11.67 -12.17
N HIS A 28 18.56 -11.08 -13.12
CA HIS A 28 17.17 -10.66 -12.96
C HIS A 28 16.33 -11.76 -12.26
N PRO A 29 15.60 -11.44 -11.17
CA PRO A 29 14.82 -12.46 -10.47
C PRO A 29 13.76 -13.04 -11.39
N THR A 30 13.60 -14.36 -11.40
CA THR A 30 12.58 -15.02 -12.23
C THR A 30 11.19 -14.88 -11.60
N ALA A 31 10.14 -15.04 -12.41
CA ALA A 31 8.76 -15.04 -11.92
C ALA A 31 8.51 -16.07 -10.81
N ASP A 32 9.17 -17.23 -10.87
CA ASP A 32 9.05 -18.28 -9.86
C ASP A 32 9.75 -17.93 -8.55
N GLN A 33 10.94 -17.33 -8.62
CA GLN A 33 11.61 -16.78 -7.44
C GLN A 33 10.75 -15.71 -6.77
N VAL A 34 10.09 -14.87 -7.59
CA VAL A 34 9.18 -13.86 -7.08
C VAL A 34 7.98 -14.50 -6.37
N ARG A 35 7.35 -15.50 -7.00
CA ARG A 35 6.22 -16.24 -6.44
C ARG A 35 6.55 -16.94 -5.12
N GLU A 36 7.69 -17.61 -5.03
CA GLU A 36 8.10 -18.35 -3.82
C GLU A 36 8.22 -17.41 -2.62
N LEU A 37 8.86 -16.26 -2.82
CA LEU A 37 9.18 -15.35 -1.73
C LEU A 37 7.97 -14.57 -1.25
N ILE A 38 7.05 -14.26 -2.15
CA ILE A 38 5.71 -13.75 -1.82
C ILE A 38 4.96 -14.78 -0.96
N THR A 39 4.97 -16.05 -1.38
CA THR A 39 4.29 -17.14 -0.67
C THR A 39 4.90 -17.35 0.71
N LYS A 40 6.23 -17.27 0.81
CA LYS A 40 6.96 -17.34 2.06
C LYS A 40 6.59 -16.19 2.99
N ALA A 41 6.61 -14.93 2.52
CA ALA A 41 6.21 -13.79 3.34
C ALA A 41 4.75 -13.90 3.82
N ALA A 42 3.83 -14.35 2.96
CA ALA A 42 2.43 -14.57 3.30
C ALA A 42 2.23 -15.65 4.37
N THR A 43 3.09 -16.67 4.40
CA THR A 43 3.00 -17.81 5.33
C THR A 43 3.75 -17.57 6.64
N THR A 44 4.98 -17.05 6.59
CA THR A 44 5.81 -16.82 7.78
C THR A 44 5.35 -15.60 8.58
N LYS A 45 4.73 -14.61 7.91
CA LYS A 45 4.30 -13.32 8.50
C LYS A 45 5.43 -12.59 9.24
N LYS A 46 6.68 -12.80 8.84
CA LYS A 46 7.86 -12.14 9.44
C LYS A 46 8.19 -10.84 8.72
N CYS A 47 8.59 -9.83 9.48
CA CYS A 47 9.01 -8.53 8.92
C CYS A 47 10.15 -8.68 7.91
N ASP A 48 11.19 -9.46 8.22
CA ASP A 48 12.35 -9.62 7.34
C ASP A 48 12.00 -10.30 6.02
N ASP A 49 11.13 -11.32 6.06
CA ASP A 49 10.63 -11.98 4.85
C ASP A 49 9.81 -11.00 4.01
N CYS A 50 8.99 -10.14 4.64
CA CYS A 50 8.25 -9.09 3.94
C CYS A 50 9.16 -8.00 3.35
N VAL A 51 10.14 -7.50 4.11
CA VAL A 51 11.05 -6.43 3.68
C VAL A 51 11.86 -6.87 2.49
N ALA A 52 12.45 -8.07 2.61
CA ALA A 52 13.23 -8.58 1.53
C ALA A 52 12.30 -8.82 0.33
N ALA A 53 11.06 -9.26 0.57
CA ALA A 53 10.02 -9.28 -0.43
C ALA A 53 9.94 -7.93 -1.16
N VAL A 54 9.69 -6.84 -0.44
CA VAL A 54 9.44 -5.54 -1.09
C VAL A 54 10.54 -5.14 -2.08
N ARG A 55 11.77 -5.49 -1.74
CA ARG A 55 12.95 -5.14 -2.52
C ARG A 55 13.06 -5.85 -3.87
N ILE A 56 13.04 -7.19 -3.98
CA ILE A 56 13.29 -7.79 -5.31
C ILE A 56 12.15 -7.61 -6.27
N SER A 57 10.89 -7.60 -5.84
CA SER A 57 9.84 -7.42 -6.86
C SER A 57 9.72 -5.97 -7.29
N THR A 58 10.16 -5.02 -6.47
CA THR A 58 10.38 -3.66 -6.98
C THR A 58 11.49 -3.66 -8.02
N ASN A 59 12.58 -4.42 -7.81
CA ASN A 59 13.61 -4.61 -8.83
C ASN A 59 13.08 -5.34 -10.08
N TYR A 60 12.19 -6.32 -9.92
CA TYR A 60 11.54 -7.04 -11.01
C TYR A 60 10.66 -6.10 -11.84
N ALA A 61 9.79 -5.34 -11.18
CA ALA A 61 8.92 -4.35 -11.80
C ALA A 61 9.67 -3.17 -12.43
N ARG A 62 10.89 -2.86 -11.94
CA ARG A 62 11.78 -1.87 -12.56
C ARG A 62 12.30 -2.32 -13.92
N ASN A 63 12.52 -3.62 -14.09
CA ASN A 63 13.00 -4.19 -15.35
C ASN A 63 11.87 -4.31 -16.37
N ASP A 64 10.72 -4.84 -15.97
CA ASP A 64 9.54 -4.95 -16.82
C ASP A 64 8.25 -4.85 -15.99
N ALA A 65 7.63 -3.68 -16.03
CA ALA A 65 6.38 -3.42 -15.32
C ALA A 65 5.20 -4.23 -15.88
N THR A 66 5.20 -4.54 -17.18
CA THR A 66 4.14 -5.33 -17.82
C THR A 66 4.18 -6.76 -17.34
N VAL A 67 5.38 -7.36 -17.31
CA VAL A 67 5.56 -8.72 -16.81
C VAL A 67 5.26 -8.80 -15.30
N ALA A 68 5.57 -7.76 -14.53
CA ALA A 68 5.17 -7.69 -13.12
C ALA A 68 3.64 -7.66 -12.93
N ILE A 69 2.90 -6.98 -13.80
CA ILE A 69 1.43 -6.96 -13.78
C ILE A 69 0.86 -8.34 -14.11
N GLU A 70 1.36 -8.99 -15.16
CA GLU A 70 0.91 -10.34 -15.54
C GLU A 70 1.19 -11.37 -14.44
N LEU A 71 2.36 -11.28 -13.81
CA LEU A 71 2.69 -12.12 -12.66
C LEU A 71 1.70 -11.89 -11.51
N ALA A 72 1.40 -10.64 -11.16
CA ALA A 72 0.45 -10.31 -10.11
C ALA A 72 -0.97 -10.83 -10.42
N LYS A 73 -1.41 -10.73 -11.68
CA LYS A 73 -2.70 -11.31 -12.13
C LYS A 73 -2.72 -12.82 -11.97
N SER A 74 -1.62 -13.51 -12.28
CA SER A 74 -1.51 -14.96 -12.11
C SER A 74 -1.56 -15.40 -10.64
N LEU A 75 -1.05 -14.56 -9.73
CA LEU A 75 -0.94 -14.86 -8.30
C LEU A 75 -2.21 -14.51 -7.52
N CYS A 76 -2.91 -13.46 -7.94
CA CYS A 76 -4.02 -12.89 -7.18
C CYS A 76 -5.11 -13.91 -6.82
N PRO A 77 -5.62 -14.77 -7.72
CA PRO A 77 -6.66 -15.74 -7.37
C PRO A 77 -6.17 -16.75 -6.32
N SER A 78 -4.92 -17.19 -6.41
CA SER A 78 -4.31 -18.15 -5.48
C SER A 78 -4.09 -17.58 -4.08
N VAL A 79 -3.77 -16.28 -3.99
CA VAL A 79 -3.47 -15.60 -2.73
C VAL A 79 -4.72 -15.07 -2.04
N THR A 80 -5.72 -14.62 -2.81
CA THR A 80 -6.87 -13.87 -2.29
C THR A 80 -8.17 -14.68 -2.17
N LYS A 81 -8.26 -15.82 -2.87
CA LYS A 81 -9.52 -16.55 -3.14
C LYS A 81 -10.56 -15.75 -3.93
N TYR A 82 -10.22 -14.58 -4.47
CA TYR A 82 -11.12 -13.84 -5.35
C TYR A 82 -11.18 -14.49 -6.75
N PRO A 83 -12.33 -14.35 -7.43
CA PRO A 83 -12.45 -14.67 -8.85
C PRO A 83 -11.42 -13.92 -9.71
N ALA A 84 -10.99 -14.55 -10.80
CA ALA A 84 -9.93 -14.01 -11.67
C ALA A 84 -10.31 -12.66 -12.32
N ASP A 85 -11.58 -12.46 -12.67
CA ASP A 85 -12.10 -11.22 -13.22
C ASP A 85 -12.03 -10.05 -12.22
N VAL A 86 -12.38 -10.30 -10.95
CA VAL A 86 -12.26 -9.31 -9.87
C VAL A 86 -10.78 -8.95 -9.63
N CYS A 87 -9.92 -9.97 -9.57
CA CYS A 87 -8.48 -9.78 -9.44
C CYS A 87 -7.90 -8.93 -10.58
N ASN A 88 -8.24 -9.26 -11.82
CA ASN A 88 -7.75 -8.55 -12.99
C ASN A 88 -8.22 -7.10 -12.99
N GLY A 89 -9.51 -6.85 -12.80
CA GLY A 89 -10.06 -5.49 -12.76
C GLY A 89 -9.43 -4.63 -11.66
N TYR A 90 -9.20 -5.21 -10.48
CA TYR A 90 -8.54 -4.50 -9.39
C TYR A 90 -7.08 -4.18 -9.69
N LEU A 91 -6.32 -5.16 -10.19
CA LEU A 91 -4.91 -4.99 -10.51
C LEU A 91 -4.71 -4.03 -11.68
N ASP A 92 -5.57 -4.07 -12.71
CA ASP A 92 -5.49 -3.15 -13.85
C ASP A 92 -5.66 -1.69 -13.42
N MET A 93 -6.52 -1.42 -12.43
CA MET A 93 -6.71 -0.07 -11.90
C MET A 93 -5.61 0.35 -10.92
N GLN A 94 -5.26 -0.51 -9.97
CA GLN A 94 -4.48 -0.10 -8.81
C GLN A 94 -2.98 -0.38 -8.97
N LEU A 95 -2.62 -1.49 -9.60
CA LEU A 95 -1.24 -1.97 -9.63
C LEU A 95 -0.28 -1.01 -10.36
N PRO A 96 -0.64 -0.34 -11.48
CA PRO A 96 0.26 0.61 -12.13
C PRO A 96 0.66 1.78 -11.22
N VAL A 97 -0.28 2.30 -10.42
CA VAL A 97 -0.04 3.38 -9.46
C VAL A 97 0.82 2.88 -8.31
N MET A 98 0.57 1.66 -7.83
CA MET A 98 1.37 1.02 -6.78
C MET A 98 2.81 0.79 -7.22
N ILE A 99 3.03 0.23 -8.42
CA ILE A 99 4.36 0.03 -8.99
C ILE A 99 5.09 1.38 -9.10
N LYS A 100 4.44 2.41 -9.65
CA LYS A 100 5.03 3.76 -9.74
C LYS A 100 5.41 4.34 -8.39
N SER A 101 4.62 4.07 -7.35
CA SER A 101 4.88 4.52 -5.98
C SER A 101 6.04 3.74 -5.36
N ALA A 102 6.05 2.41 -5.49
CA ALA A 102 7.12 1.54 -5.03
C ALA A 102 8.46 1.86 -5.71
N LEU A 103 8.46 2.21 -7.00
CA LEU A 103 9.69 2.61 -7.70
C LEU A 103 10.26 3.95 -7.21
N ARG A 104 9.45 4.78 -6.55
CA ARG A 104 9.83 6.07 -5.95
C ARG A 104 10.15 5.99 -4.45
N ALA A 105 9.92 4.84 -3.82
CA ALA A 105 10.18 4.64 -2.41
C ALA A 105 11.69 4.65 -2.13
N ASP A 106 12.07 5.17 -0.97
CA ASP A 106 13.44 5.19 -0.46
C ASP A 106 13.68 3.97 0.44
N TYR A 107 14.14 2.89 -0.19
CA TYR A 107 14.44 1.63 0.51
C TYR A 107 15.67 1.72 1.44
N GLU A 108 16.54 2.73 1.26
CA GLU A 108 17.66 2.96 2.17
C GLU A 108 17.19 3.60 3.47
N ARG A 109 16.12 4.40 3.41
CA ARG A 109 15.47 5.02 4.59
C ARG A 109 14.44 4.16 5.29
N GLY A 110 14.20 2.94 4.81
CA GLY A 110 13.32 1.96 5.47
C GLY A 110 11.86 2.01 5.02
N ASP A 111 11.56 2.57 3.84
CA ASP A 111 10.19 2.59 3.30
C ASP A 111 9.62 1.17 3.08
N ASP A 112 10.48 0.16 2.87
CA ASP A 112 10.08 -1.25 2.84
C ASP A 112 9.40 -1.71 4.14
N LYS A 113 9.91 -1.29 5.31
CA LYS A 113 9.30 -1.58 6.61
C LYS A 113 7.97 -0.87 6.77
N VAL A 114 7.87 0.37 6.28
CA VAL A 114 6.62 1.15 6.29
C VAL A 114 5.57 0.46 5.43
N ILE A 115 5.94 0.03 4.24
CA ILE A 115 5.10 -0.75 3.33
C ILE A 115 4.64 -2.05 4.01
N CYS A 116 5.56 -2.83 4.56
CA CYS A 116 5.26 -4.08 5.24
C CYS A 116 4.39 -3.90 6.49
N HIS A 117 4.50 -2.77 7.18
CA HIS A 117 3.62 -2.41 8.27
C HIS A 117 2.21 -2.05 7.75
N ALA A 118 2.12 -1.11 6.83
CA ALA A 118 0.85 -0.54 6.35
C ALA A 118 0.00 -1.54 5.57
N VAL A 119 0.65 -2.38 4.77
CA VAL A 119 -0.01 -3.33 3.89
C VAL A 119 -0.24 -4.65 4.60
N LEU A 120 0.75 -5.18 5.30
CA LEU A 120 0.74 -6.57 5.78
C LEU A 120 0.64 -6.68 7.30
N GLY A 121 0.85 -5.60 8.04
CA GLY A 121 0.97 -5.63 9.50
C GLY A 121 2.14 -6.48 9.99
N MET A 122 3.09 -6.83 9.12
CA MET A 122 4.18 -7.78 9.42
C MET A 122 5.40 -7.10 10.05
N CYS A 123 5.53 -5.78 9.88
CA CYS A 123 6.59 -4.98 10.49
C CYS A 123 6.04 -4.09 11.61
N PRO A 124 6.89 -3.74 12.60
CA PRO A 124 6.51 -2.78 13.64
C PRO A 124 6.14 -1.43 13.03
N SER A 125 5.23 -0.73 13.70
CA SER A 125 4.77 0.58 13.24
C SER A 125 5.94 1.56 13.18
N PRO A 126 6.10 2.33 12.08
CA PRO A 126 7.13 3.35 12.03
C PRO A 126 6.88 4.39 13.12
N ALA A 127 7.97 4.93 13.67
CA ALA A 127 7.87 6.01 14.66
C ALA A 127 7.09 7.18 14.05
N ALA A 128 6.11 7.71 14.77
CA ALA A 128 5.35 8.85 14.31
C ALA A 128 6.27 10.06 14.15
N THR A 129 6.38 10.60 12.94
CA THR A 129 7.09 11.85 12.70
C THR A 129 6.29 13.00 13.30
N THR A 130 6.78 13.59 14.38
CA THR A 130 6.15 14.77 14.97
C THR A 130 6.39 15.99 14.08
N ALA A 131 5.42 16.31 13.24
CA ALA A 131 5.41 17.55 12.47
C ALA A 131 4.71 18.65 13.29
N THR A 132 5.43 19.72 13.61
CA THR A 132 4.82 20.91 14.21
C THR A 132 4.26 21.80 13.11
N ILE A 133 2.93 21.82 12.96
CA ILE A 133 2.26 22.74 12.05
C ILE A 133 2.20 24.11 12.72
N ARG A 134 2.86 25.11 12.12
CA ARG A 134 2.76 26.51 12.57
C ARG A 134 1.63 27.18 11.81
N PHE A 135 0.59 27.59 12.53
CA PHE A 135 -0.45 28.43 11.96
C PHE A 135 0.13 29.84 11.70
N PRO A 136 -0.03 30.40 10.49
CA PRO A 136 0.50 31.73 10.17
C PRO A 136 -0.03 32.84 11.08
N LYS A 137 -1.28 32.70 11.53
CA LYS A 137 -1.97 33.66 12.38
C LYS A 137 -2.17 33.09 13.76
N ARG A 138 -1.93 33.92 14.78
CA ARG A 138 -2.31 33.62 16.15
C ARG A 138 -3.83 33.56 16.26
N LYS A 139 -4.33 32.72 17.17
CA LYS A 139 -5.75 32.68 17.52
C LYS A 139 -6.22 34.11 17.90
N PRO A 140 -7.29 34.64 17.29
CA PRO A 140 -7.82 35.96 17.64
C PRO A 140 -8.17 36.03 19.13
N ARG A 141 -7.75 37.09 19.82
CA ARG A 141 -8.05 37.31 21.25
C ARG A 141 -9.53 37.60 21.49
N PHE A 142 -10.20 38.19 20.49
CA PHE A 142 -11.61 38.53 20.51
C PHE A 142 -12.23 38.07 19.18
N PRO A 143 -12.74 36.83 19.09
CA PRO A 143 -13.40 36.36 17.88
C PRO A 143 -14.69 37.16 17.65
N THR A 144 -14.84 37.75 16.47
CA THR A 144 -16.09 38.39 16.07
C THR A 144 -17.11 37.30 15.79
N VAL A 145 -18.15 37.20 16.61
CA VAL A 145 -19.30 36.34 16.33
C VAL A 145 -20.15 37.03 15.27
N PRO A 146 -20.45 36.39 14.13
CA PRO A 146 -21.34 36.96 13.13
C PRO A 146 -22.71 37.25 13.74
N ARG A 147 -23.28 38.41 13.43
CA ARG A 147 -24.64 38.75 13.86
C ARG A 147 -25.63 37.76 13.23
N HIS A 148 -26.44 37.10 14.05
CA HIS A 148 -27.47 36.18 13.56
C HIS A 148 -28.44 36.91 12.62
N SER A 149 -28.71 36.31 11.45
CA SER A 149 -29.62 36.88 10.43
C SER A 149 -31.10 36.64 10.72
N GLY A 150 -31.42 35.79 11.72
CA GLY A 150 -32.78 35.35 12.03
C GLY A 150 -33.39 34.38 11.02
N LYS A 151 -32.63 33.97 9.99
CA LYS A 151 -33.09 33.04 8.95
C LYS A 151 -32.60 31.62 9.26
N LEU A 152 -33.51 30.66 9.22
CA LEU A 152 -33.16 29.24 9.30
C LEU A 152 -32.62 28.76 7.96
N VAL A 153 -31.66 27.84 8.00
CA VAL A 153 -31.10 27.18 6.82
C VAL A 153 -31.04 25.69 7.12
N ASP A 154 -31.68 24.89 6.27
CA ASP A 154 -31.57 23.44 6.33
C ASP A 154 -30.30 23.01 5.59
N VAL A 155 -29.37 22.42 6.33
CA VAL A 155 -28.11 21.90 5.77
C VAL A 155 -28.20 20.39 5.75
N VAL A 156 -28.38 19.83 4.55
CA VAL A 156 -28.26 18.38 4.35
C VAL A 156 -26.78 18.06 4.15
N HIS A 157 -26.18 17.37 5.12
CA HIS A 157 -24.85 16.79 4.98
C HIS A 157 -24.98 15.29 4.77
N LEU A 158 -24.77 14.84 3.53
CA LEU A 158 -24.71 13.42 3.21
C LEU A 158 -23.24 12.98 3.28
N SER A 159 -22.97 12.06 4.18
CA SER A 159 -21.70 11.35 4.29
C SER A 159 -21.98 9.86 4.35
N GLU A 160 -21.27 9.08 3.54
CA GLU A 160 -21.34 7.62 3.51
C GLU A 160 -20.56 6.96 4.68
#